data_AF-A0A2M6WPI5-F1
#
_entry.id   AF-A0A2M6WPI5-F1
#
_cell.length_a   1.000
_cell.length_b   1.000
_cell.length_c   1.000
_cell.angle_alpha   90.00
_cell.angle_beta   90.00
_cell.angle_gamma   90.00
#
_symmetry.space_group_name_H-M   'P 1'
#
loop_
_entity.id
_entity.type
_entity.pdbx_description
1 polymer ?
#
loop_
_entity_poly.entity_id
_entity_poly.type
_entity_poly.pdbx_seq_one_letter_code
_entity_poly.pdbx_strand_id
1 'polypeptide(L)'
;MFAIINDELYLASINSSLSHRDWLKSKKLLGADIDKDLNGITMVFVGRDGLYFCEGDFIITKRAEAEIFKYLSELMDKLETNNSLYLYGGFIKGKVGEKWLPEKDYGSLEALSR
;
A
#
# COMPACT_ATOMS: atom_id res chain seq x y z
N MET A 1 -8.10 0.20 2.01
CA MET A 1 -6.83 -0.48 1.67
C MET A 1 -6.91 -0.98 0.24
N PHE A 2 -5.75 -1.08 -0.42
CA PHE A 2 -5.59 -1.40 -1.84
C PHE A 2 -4.45 -2.39 -2.02
N ALA A 3 -4.46 -3.10 -3.14
CA ALA A 3 -3.30 -3.87 -3.60
C ALA A 3 -3.13 -3.72 -5.10
N ILE A 4 -1.89 -3.71 -5.57
CA ILE A 4 -1.54 -3.80 -6.99
C ILE A 4 -1.00 -5.20 -7.21
N ILE A 5 -1.67 -5.97 -8.06
CA ILE A 5 -1.35 -7.36 -8.35
C ILE A 5 -1.39 -7.52 -9.87
N ASN A 6 -0.30 -8.01 -10.47
CA ASN A 6 -0.19 -8.22 -11.92
C ASN A 6 -0.63 -6.99 -12.75
N ASP A 7 -0.17 -5.79 -12.39
CA ASP A 7 -0.56 -4.53 -13.03
C ASP A 7 -2.08 -4.23 -12.99
N GLU A 8 -2.77 -4.67 -11.95
CA GLU A 8 -4.17 -4.31 -11.70
C GLU A 8 -4.36 -3.80 -10.28
N LEU A 9 -5.14 -2.71 -10.16
CA LEU A 9 -5.46 -2.08 -8.89
C LEU A 9 -6.73 -2.71 -8.28
N TYR A 10 -6.56 -3.37 -7.13
CA TYR A 10 -7.63 -3.98 -6.35
C TYR A 10 -7.98 -3.11 -5.15
N LEU A 11 -9.28 -2.96 -4.91
CA LEU A 11 -9.83 -2.17 -3.81
C LEU A 11 -10.56 -3.05 -2.81
N ALA A 12 -10.23 -2.87 -1.53
CA ALA A 12 -11.09 -3.36 -0.47
C ALA A 12 -12.31 -2.45 -0.32
N SER A 13 -13.39 -3.00 0.24
CA SER A 13 -14.52 -2.19 0.69
C SER A 13 -14.06 -1.14 1.70
N ILE A 14 -14.69 0.03 1.64
CA ILE A 14 -14.47 1.13 2.58
C ILE A 14 -14.67 0.59 4.00
N ASN A 15 -13.74 0.92 4.91
CA ASN A 15 -13.74 0.47 6.32
C ASN A 15 -13.64 -1.05 6.54
N SER A 16 -13.05 -1.81 5.61
CA SER A 16 -12.71 -3.21 5.84
C SER A 16 -11.90 -3.39 7.13
N SER A 17 -12.37 -4.23 8.04
CA SER A 17 -11.68 -4.61 9.29
C SER A 17 -10.61 -5.69 9.09
N LEU A 18 -10.50 -6.23 7.87
CA LEU A 18 -9.54 -7.29 7.54
C LEU A 18 -8.13 -6.71 7.40
N SER A 19 -7.11 -7.51 7.70
CA SER A 19 -5.74 -7.22 7.25
C SER A 19 -5.62 -7.36 5.73
N HIS A 20 -4.58 -6.80 5.10
CA HIS A 20 -4.31 -7.05 3.67
C HIS A 20 -4.25 -8.55 3.35
N ARG A 21 -3.56 -9.33 4.20
CA ARG A 21 -3.45 -10.78 4.05
C ARG A 21 -4.82 -11.44 4.03
N ASP A 22 -5.67 -11.14 5.01
CA ASP A 22 -6.98 -11.78 5.13
C ASP A 22 -7.94 -11.32 4.03
N TRP A 23 -7.86 -10.04 3.65
CA TRP A 23 -8.65 -9.48 2.55
C TRP A 23 -8.28 -10.15 1.21
N LEU A 24 -7.00 -10.21 0.86
CA LEU A 24 -6.54 -10.82 -0.39
C LEU A 24 -6.87 -12.32 -0.43
N LYS A 25 -6.74 -13.02 0.70
CA LYS A 25 -7.17 -14.42 0.85
C LYS A 25 -8.68 -14.58 0.61
N SER A 26 -9.50 -13.70 1.17
CA SER A 26 -10.97 -13.74 0.98
C SER A 26 -11.39 -13.55 -0.49
N LYS A 27 -10.57 -12.81 -1.25
CA LYS A 27 -10.77 -12.57 -2.69
C LYS A 27 -10.20 -13.68 -3.56
N LYS A 28 -9.56 -14.72 -2.98
CA LYS A 28 -8.85 -15.78 -3.70
C LYS A 28 -7.77 -15.23 -4.63
N LEU A 29 -7.15 -14.11 -4.24
CA LEU A 29 -6.05 -13.46 -4.97
C LEU A 29 -4.67 -13.93 -4.51
N LEU A 30 -4.64 -14.80 -3.49
CA LEU A 30 -3.44 -15.48 -3.01
C LEU A 30 -3.58 -16.96 -3.30
N GLY A 31 -2.46 -17.59 -3.66
CA GLY A 31 -2.32 -19.03 -3.83
C GLY A 31 -2.11 -19.76 -2.50
N ALA A 32 -1.48 -20.93 -2.59
CA ALA A 32 -1.28 -21.82 -1.45
C ALA A 32 -0.20 -21.32 -0.48
N ASP A 33 0.79 -20.57 -0.96
CA ASP A 33 1.90 -20.02 -0.17
C ASP A 33 1.73 -18.50 -0.02
N ILE A 34 0.91 -18.12 0.96
CA ILE A 34 0.51 -16.74 1.20
C ILE A 34 1.73 -15.82 1.42
N ASP A 35 2.72 -16.26 2.19
CA ASP A 35 3.84 -15.39 2.54
C ASP A 35 4.75 -15.16 1.32
N LYS A 36 4.89 -16.16 0.45
CA LYS A 36 5.52 -15.99 -0.86
C LYS A 36 4.71 -15.08 -1.78
N ASP A 37 3.39 -15.23 -1.81
CA ASP A 37 2.53 -14.45 -2.70
C ASP A 37 2.50 -12.97 -2.31
N LEU A 38 2.59 -12.65 -1.01
CA LEU A 38 2.69 -11.27 -0.55
C LEU A 38 4.02 -10.61 -0.96
N ASN A 39 5.10 -11.40 -1.11
CA ASN A 39 6.35 -10.95 -1.72
C ASN A 39 6.15 -10.85 -3.24
N GLY A 40 5.76 -9.68 -3.72
CA GLY A 40 5.26 -9.57 -5.10
C GLY A 40 3.99 -8.72 -5.21
N ILE A 41 3.37 -8.37 -4.09
CA ILE A 41 2.15 -7.56 -4.09
C ILE A 41 2.44 -6.22 -3.43
N THR A 42 2.22 -5.15 -4.17
CA THR A 42 2.29 -3.80 -3.61
C THR A 42 1.00 -3.54 -2.85
N MET A 43 1.09 -3.57 -1.53
CA MET A 43 -0.02 -3.33 -0.62
C MET A 43 -0.02 -1.86 -0.22
N VAL A 44 -1.16 -1.19 -0.33
CA VAL A 44 -1.33 0.22 0.03
C VAL A 44 -2.43 0.37 1.10
N PHE A 45 -2.20 1.20 2.10
CA PHE A 45 -3.25 1.65 3.01
C PHE A 45 -3.23 3.16 3.21
N VAL A 46 -4.37 3.69 3.64
CA VAL A 46 -4.54 5.10 3.97
C VAL A 46 -4.42 5.24 5.47
N GLY A 47 -3.40 5.96 5.91
CA GLY A 47 -3.24 6.41 7.29
C GLY A 47 -3.87 7.79 7.50
N ARG A 48 -3.66 8.36 8.67
CA ARG A 48 -4.19 9.69 9.02
C ARG A 48 -3.50 10.82 8.25
N ASP A 49 -2.23 10.64 7.94
CA ASP A 49 -1.31 11.65 7.40
C ASP A 49 -0.84 11.32 5.97
N GLY A 50 -1.10 10.12 5.47
CA GLY A 50 -0.63 9.74 4.15
C GLY A 50 -1.09 8.39 3.65
N LEU A 51 -0.70 8.10 2.42
CA LEU A 51 -0.72 6.78 1.81
C LEU A 51 0.58 6.06 2.14
N TYR A 52 0.44 4.83 2.58
CA TYR A 52 1.56 3.97 2.93
C TYR A 52 1.55 2.75 2.05
N PHE A 53 2.69 2.43 1.43
CA PHE A 53 2.80 1.24 0.59
C PHE A 53 4.04 0.40 0.91
N CYS A 54 3.90 -0.91 0.73
CA CYS A 54 4.98 -1.87 0.96
C CYS A 54 4.68 -3.21 0.28
N GLU A 55 5.65 -4.11 0.28
CA GLU A 55 5.50 -5.51 -0.12
C GLU A 55 5.79 -6.45 1.05
N GLY A 56 5.16 -7.63 1.04
CA GLY A 56 5.47 -8.74 1.92
C GLY A 56 5.74 -8.33 3.36
N ASP A 57 7.00 -8.45 3.75
CA ASP A 57 7.50 -8.17 5.09
C ASP A 57 7.72 -6.67 5.40
N PHE A 58 6.82 -5.82 4.88
CA PHE A 58 6.82 -4.35 5.02
C PHE A 58 8.00 -3.64 4.36
N ILE A 59 8.58 -4.27 3.34
CA ILE A 59 9.73 -3.72 2.61
C ILE A 59 9.28 -2.84 1.45
N ILE A 60 10.18 -2.00 0.97
CA ILE A 60 10.02 -1.25 -0.28
C ILE A 60 10.96 -1.80 -1.35
N THR A 61 10.44 -2.06 -2.55
CA THR A 61 11.25 -2.47 -3.71
C THR A 61 11.08 -1.49 -4.86
N LYS A 62 12.03 -1.48 -5.80
CA LYS A 62 11.92 -0.66 -7.02
C LYS A 62 10.66 -0.96 -7.84
N ARG A 63 10.17 -2.20 -7.78
CA ARG A 63 8.94 -2.60 -8.48
C ARG A 63 7.72 -1.98 -7.80
N ALA A 64 7.59 -2.09 -6.48
CA ALA A 64 6.54 -1.40 -5.74
C ALA A 64 6.58 0.12 -5.93
N GLU A 65 7.76 0.73 -5.98
CA GLU A 65 7.89 2.15 -6.32
C GLU A 65 7.32 2.45 -7.71
N ALA A 66 7.72 1.71 -8.74
CA ALA A 66 7.21 1.92 -10.09
C ALA A 66 5.69 1.71 -10.18
N GLU A 67 5.16 0.69 -9.51
CA GLU A 67 3.73 0.38 -9.47
C GLU A 67 2.94 1.48 -8.77
N ILE A 68 3.38 1.94 -7.59
CA ILE A 68 2.62 2.97 -6.86
C ILE A 68 2.53 4.26 -7.66
N PHE A 69 3.63 4.68 -8.31
CA PHE A 69 3.64 5.90 -9.11
C PHE A 69 2.80 5.76 -10.37
N LYS A 70 2.76 4.58 -10.98
CA LYS A 70 1.88 4.28 -12.12
C LYS A 70 0.40 4.41 -11.77
N TYR A 71 -0.02 3.93 -10.60
CA TYR A 71 -1.43 3.94 -10.16
C TYR A 71 -1.80 5.10 -9.24
N LEU A 72 -0.88 6.04 -8.97
CA LEU A 72 -1.09 7.07 -7.95
C LEU A 72 -2.29 7.95 -8.25
N SER A 73 -2.43 8.40 -9.50
CA SER A 73 -3.57 9.23 -9.92
C SER A 73 -4.89 8.49 -9.74
N GLU A 74 -4.97 7.24 -10.18
CA GLU A 74 -6.18 6.42 -10.07
C GLU A 74 -6.53 6.15 -8.58
N LEU A 75 -5.52 5.94 -7.74
CA LEU A 75 -5.71 5.79 -6.30
C LEU A 75 -6.29 7.06 -5.68
N MET A 76 -5.77 8.23 -6.03
CA MET A 76 -6.25 9.52 -5.53
C MET A 76 -7.70 9.77 -5.95
N ASP A 77 -8.04 9.50 -7.20
CA ASP A 77 -9.40 9.65 -7.71
C ASP A 77 -10.40 8.76 -6.95
N LYS A 78 -10.03 7.49 -6.72
CA LYS A 78 -10.89 6.54 -5.98
C LYS A 78 -10.99 6.81 -4.50
N LEU A 79 -10.01 7.52 -3.94
CA LEU A 79 -9.96 7.84 -2.53
C LEU A 79 -10.76 9.09 -2.16
N GLU A 80 -11.13 9.91 -3.14
CA GLU A 80 -11.76 11.22 -2.93
C GLU A 80 -11.02 12.05 -1.87
N THR A 81 -9.70 11.82 -1.71
CA THR A 81 -8.90 12.48 -0.68
C THR A 81 -8.49 13.86 -1.12
N ASN A 82 -8.33 14.75 -0.15
CA ASN A 82 -7.65 16.01 -0.36
C ASN A 82 -6.15 15.80 -0.65
N ASN A 83 -5.58 16.66 -1.50
CA ASN A 83 -4.18 16.58 -1.94
C ASN A 83 -3.14 16.83 -0.84
N SER A 84 -3.58 17.03 0.42
CA SER A 84 -2.71 17.29 1.58
C SER A 84 -2.05 16.04 2.18
N LEU A 85 -2.37 14.85 1.67
CA LEU A 85 -1.74 13.62 2.13
C LEU A 85 -0.31 13.48 1.60
N TYR A 86 0.50 12.71 2.32
CA TYR A 86 1.87 12.34 1.91
C TYR A 86 1.91 10.91 1.34
N LEU A 87 2.96 10.58 0.59
CA LEU A 87 3.24 9.22 0.16
C LEU A 87 4.47 8.68 0.92
N TYR A 88 4.29 7.53 1.55
CA TYR A 88 5.30 6.85 2.36
C TYR A 88 5.50 5.41 1.89
N GLY A 89 6.76 4.95 1.85
CA GLY A 89 7.11 3.61 1.39
C GLY A 89 7.91 2.82 2.42
N GLY A 90 7.56 1.54 2.59
CA GLY A 90 8.23 0.62 3.50
C GLY A 90 8.11 1.03 4.96
N PHE A 91 8.60 0.17 5.87
CA PHE A 91 8.60 0.45 7.30
C PHE A 91 9.90 0.01 7.98
N ILE A 92 10.41 0.88 8.86
CA ILE A 92 11.49 0.55 9.78
C ILE A 92 10.87 -0.19 10.96
N LYS A 93 11.12 -1.49 11.02
CA LYS A 93 10.58 -2.36 12.07
C LYS A 93 11.14 -2.00 13.43
N GLY A 94 10.26 -1.59 14.32
CA GLY A 94 10.53 -1.41 15.74
C GLY A 94 10.20 -2.66 16.56
N LYS A 95 10.18 -2.52 17.88
CA LYS A 95 9.69 -3.57 18.77
C LYS A 95 8.18 -3.72 18.66
N VAL A 96 7.66 -4.88 19.09
CA VAL A 96 6.21 -5.11 19.19
C VAL A 96 5.61 -4.05 20.12
N GLY A 97 4.57 -3.36 19.65
CA GLY A 97 3.91 -2.27 20.37
C GLY A 97 4.46 -0.87 20.07
N GLU A 98 5.59 -0.75 19.35
CA GLU A 98 6.08 0.54 18.86
C GLU A 98 5.42 0.90 17.52
N LYS A 99 5.21 2.21 17.30
CA LYS A 99 4.82 2.71 15.99
C LYS A 99 5.99 2.54 15.03
N TRP A 100 5.80 1.79 13.97
CA TRP A 100 6.80 1.66 12.91
C TRP A 100 6.78 2.91 12.03
N LEU A 101 7.95 3.50 11.82
CA LEU A 101 8.12 4.67 10.98
C LEU A 101 8.29 4.24 9.52
N PRO A 102 7.87 5.07 8.56
CA PRO A 102 8.12 4.78 7.16
C PRO A 102 9.62 4.78 6.86
N GLU A 103 10.05 3.91 5.95
CA GLU A 103 11.46 3.87 5.50
C GLU A 103 11.76 5.03 4.54
N LYS A 104 10.79 5.37 3.69
CA LYS A 104 10.89 6.45 2.70
C LYS A 104 9.70 7.40 2.80
N ASP A 105 9.99 8.68 2.60
CA ASP A 105 9.03 9.77 2.40
C ASP A 105 9.23 10.35 0.99
N TYR A 106 8.18 10.30 0.18
CA TYR A 106 8.19 10.81 -1.20
C TYR A 106 7.57 12.21 -1.30
N GLY A 107 7.07 12.77 -0.20
CA GLY A 107 6.45 14.07 -0.13
C GLY A 107 4.93 14.05 -0.33
N SER A 108 4.36 15.24 -0.51
CA SER A 108 2.92 15.44 -0.66
C SER A 108 2.39 14.88 -1.98
N LEU A 109 1.22 14.26 -1.94
CA LEU A 109 0.50 13.79 -3.13
C LEU A 109 0.24 14.90 -4.13
N GLU A 110 -0.04 16.13 -3.67
CA GLU A 110 -0.20 17.30 -4.56
C GLU A 110 1.00 17.55 -5.47
N ALA A 111 2.22 17.27 -4.99
CA ALA A 111 3.44 17.48 -5.76
C ALA A 111 3.72 16.31 -6.70
N LEU A 112 3.22 15.11 -6.37
CA LEU A 112 3.46 13.87 -7.10
C LEU A 112 2.40 13.60 -8.18
N SER A 113 1.24 14.25 -8.11
CA SER A 113 0.13 14.12 -9.06
C SER A 113 0.12 15.19 -10.16
N ARG A 114 1.20 15.97 -10.31
CA ARG A 114 1.37 17.03 -11.32
C ARG A 114 2.20 16.54 -12.50
#